data_AF-A0A945KHX0-F1
#
_entry.id   AF-A0A945KHX0-F1
#
_cell.length_a   1.000
_cell.length_b   1.000
_cell.length_c   1.000
_cell.angle_alpha   90.00
_cell.angle_beta   90.00
_cell.angle_gamma   90.00
#
_symmetry.space_group_name_H-M   'P 1'
#
loop_
_entity.id
_entity.type
_entity.pdbx_description
1 polymer ?
#
loop_
_entity_poly.entity_id
_entity_poly.type
_entity_poly.pdbx_seq_one_letter_code
_entity_poly.pdbx_strand_id
1 'polypeptide(L)'
;FATTSPPLVAVCPYGIDMATQKDFVAQGRSVDEVRQAIGADHLVYLELDRMVDCARVGNPEIKGFCTGCFTGEYPTADAVEHIDALSAERASARD
;
A
#
# COMPACT_ATOMS: atom_id res chain seq x y z
N PHE A 1 3.77 12.35 13.69
CA PHE A 1 2.71 11.83 12.80
C PHE A 1 2.58 10.33 13.00
N ALA A 2 1.37 9.82 13.12
CA ALA A 2 1.10 8.39 13.23
C ALA A 2 -0.01 8.01 12.25
N THR A 3 0.11 6.85 11.61
CA THR A 3 -0.89 6.34 10.68
C THR A 3 -1.34 4.94 11.10
N THR A 4 -2.62 4.64 10.86
CA THR A 4 -3.26 3.35 11.17
C THR A 4 -3.08 2.32 10.07
N SER A 5 -2.08 2.52 9.20
CA SER A 5 -1.78 1.67 8.04
C SER A 5 -0.28 1.42 7.96
N PRO A 6 0.16 0.28 7.40
CA PRO A 6 1.52 0.11 6.89
C PRO A 6 1.81 1.06 5.73
N PRO A 7 3.08 1.22 5.33
CA PRO A 7 3.46 2.02 4.16
C PRO A 7 2.88 1.44 2.87
N LEU A 8 2.30 2.28 2.02
CA LEU A 8 1.87 1.89 0.67
C LEU A 8 3.08 1.84 -0.26
N VAL A 9 3.32 0.68 -0.87
CA VAL A 9 4.46 0.43 -1.77
C VAL A 9 4.03 -0.10 -3.15
N ALA A 10 2.76 -0.48 -3.32
CA ALA A 10 2.23 -0.96 -4.58
C ALA A 10 0.76 -0.55 -4.78
N VAL A 11 0.32 -0.49 -6.04
CA VAL A 11 -1.04 -0.04 -6.43
C VAL A 11 -2.02 -1.20 -6.44
N CYS A 12 -3.28 -0.96 -6.08
CA CYS A 12 -4.29 -2.01 -6.07
C CYS A 12 -4.87 -2.27 -7.48
N PRO A 13 -4.84 -3.52 -7.99
CA PRO A 13 -5.56 -3.89 -9.22
C PRO A 13 -7.03 -4.25 -8.98
N TYR A 14 -7.48 -4.34 -7.73
CA TYR A 14 -8.80 -4.87 -7.36
C TYR A 14 -9.87 -3.79 -7.11
N GLY A 15 -9.72 -2.62 -7.75
CA GLY A 15 -10.76 -1.58 -7.76
C GLY A 15 -10.66 -0.53 -6.64
N ILE A 16 -9.64 -0.57 -5.79
CA ILE A 16 -9.33 0.59 -4.93
C ILE A 16 -8.60 1.63 -5.77
N ASP A 17 -9.18 2.83 -5.88
CA ASP A 17 -8.54 3.92 -6.60
C ASP A 17 -7.35 4.48 -5.80
N MET A 18 -6.20 4.57 -6.47
CA MET A 18 -4.92 4.95 -5.89
C MET A 18 -4.16 5.84 -6.88
N ALA A 19 -3.26 6.68 -6.35
CA ALA A 19 -2.29 7.38 -7.17
C ALA A 19 -1.33 6.39 -7.87
N THR A 20 -0.49 6.89 -8.78
CA THR A 20 0.51 6.02 -9.41
C THR A 20 1.56 5.62 -8.36
N GLN A 21 2.22 4.47 -8.54
CA GLN A 21 3.21 4.00 -7.58
C GLN A 21 4.37 5.00 -7.36
N LYS A 22 4.69 5.80 -8.39
CA LYS A 22 5.71 6.86 -8.33
C LYS A 22 5.31 8.02 -7.42
N ASP A 23 4.01 8.21 -7.20
CA ASP A 23 3.48 9.26 -6.33
C ASP A 23 3.51 8.88 -4.85
N PHE A 24 3.77 7.61 -4.52
CA PHE A 24 3.81 7.17 -3.13
C PHE A 24 5.05 7.68 -2.42
N VAL A 25 4.84 8.40 -1.32
CA VAL A 25 5.95 8.92 -0.49
C VAL A 25 6.83 7.80 0.08
N ALA A 26 6.27 6.62 0.35
CA ALA A 26 7.02 5.48 0.89
C ALA A 26 7.77 4.66 -0.18
N GLN A 27 7.54 4.91 -1.47
CA GLN A 27 8.12 4.10 -2.52
C GLN A 27 9.65 4.23 -2.55
N GLY A 28 10.34 3.11 -2.29
CA GLY A 28 11.81 3.04 -2.25
C GLY A 28 12.44 3.85 -1.12
N ARG A 29 11.67 4.25 -0.09
CA ARG A 29 12.15 5.05 1.04
C ARG A 29 11.99 4.28 2.34
N SER A 30 12.98 4.41 3.22
CA SER A 30 12.90 4.02 4.63
C SER A 30 11.92 4.91 5.40
N VAL A 31 11.49 4.45 6.58
CA VAL A 31 10.59 5.23 7.46
C VAL A 31 11.20 6.59 7.83
N ASP A 32 12.52 6.66 8.07
CA ASP A 32 13.16 7.95 8.40
C ASP A 32 13.18 8.90 7.20
N GLU A 33 13.43 8.40 5.99
CA GLU A 33 13.37 9.21 4.77
C GLU A 33 11.95 9.75 4.53
N VAL A 34 10.92 8.93 4.76
CA VAL A 34 9.52 9.41 4.68
C VAL A 34 9.24 10.45 5.75
N ARG A 35 9.68 10.22 6.99
CA ARG A 35 9.53 11.17 8.10
C ARG A 35 10.11 12.54 7.73
N GLN A 36 11.32 12.55 7.18
CA GLN A 36 11.98 13.77 6.71
C GLN A 36 11.20 14.41 5.55
N ALA A 37 10.77 13.62 4.57
CA ALA A 37 10.02 14.10 3.40
C ALA A 37 8.70 14.79 3.77
N ILE A 38 8.00 14.31 4.79
CA ILE A 38 6.76 14.92 5.29
C ILE A 38 6.99 16.01 6.35
N GLY A 39 8.24 16.27 6.75
CA GLY A 39 8.58 17.29 7.75
C GLY A 39 8.12 16.96 9.18
N ALA A 40 8.02 15.68 9.54
CA ALA A 40 7.57 15.27 10.87
C ALA A 40 8.74 15.11 11.86
N ASP A 41 8.53 15.48 13.12
CA ASP A 41 9.49 15.19 14.20
C ASP A 41 9.64 13.67 14.43
N HIS A 42 8.51 12.96 14.37
CA HIS A 42 8.42 11.51 14.48
C HIS A 42 7.39 10.94 13.51
N LEU A 43 7.63 9.73 13.01
CA LEU A 43 6.71 8.99 12.14
C LEU A 43 6.55 7.56 12.67
N VAL A 44 5.30 7.11 12.81
CA VAL A 44 4.96 5.73 13.20
C VAL A 44 3.96 5.17 12.20
N TYR A 45 4.29 4.00 11.65
CA TYR A 45 3.37 3.18 10.85
C TYR A 45 2.78 2.07 11.71
N LEU A 46 1.58 1.60 11.36
CA LEU A 46 1.06 0.36 11.92
C LEU A 46 1.79 -0.82 11.27
N GLU A 47 2.30 -1.74 12.08
CA GLU A 47 2.91 -2.97 11.60
C GLU A 47 1.90 -3.82 10.83
N LEU A 48 2.31 -4.38 9.68
CA LEU A 48 1.43 -5.16 8.81
C LEU A 48 0.77 -6.34 9.53
N ASP A 49 1.56 -7.13 10.26
CA ASP A 49 1.05 -8.29 11.00
C ASP A 49 0.02 -7.89 12.06
N ARG A 50 0.28 -6.78 12.78
CA ARG A 50 -0.66 -6.24 13.77
C ARG A 50 -1.95 -5.75 13.11
N MET A 51 -1.88 -5.15 11.93
CA MET A 51 -3.07 -4.75 11.17
C MET A 51 -3.92 -5.97 10.80
N VAL A 52 -3.28 -7.05 10.33
CA VAL A 52 -3.95 -8.32 9.98
C VAL A 52 -4.60 -8.96 11.22
N ASP A 53 -3.88 -8.98 12.35
CA ASP A 53 -4.41 -9.50 13.61
C ASP A 53 -5.63 -8.72 14.08
N CYS A 54 -5.55 -7.38 14.05
CA CYS A 54 -6.66 -6.50 14.41
C CYS A 54 -7.90 -6.73 13.51
N ALA A 55 -7.71 -6.87 12.19
CA ALA A 55 -8.82 -7.13 11.27
C ALA A 55 -9.49 -8.49 11.56
N ARG A 56 -8.71 -9.50 11.96
CA ARG A 56 -9.19 -10.85 12.27
C ARG A 56 -10.05 -10.90 13.53
N VAL A 57 -9.93 -9.95 14.46
CA VAL A 57 -10.77 -9.87 15.66
C VAL A 57 -12.26 -9.83 15.30
N GLY A 58 -12.63 -9.17 14.19
CA GLY A 58 -14.02 -9.10 13.74
C GLY A 58 -14.58 -10.44 13.24
N ASN A 59 -13.73 -11.33 12.74
CA ASN A 59 -14.11 -12.68 12.33
C ASN A 59 -12.90 -13.64 12.32
N PRO A 60 -12.74 -14.48 13.36
CA PRO A 60 -11.62 -15.43 13.46
C PRO A 60 -11.57 -16.50 12.34
N GLU A 61 -12.68 -16.72 11.61
CA GLU A 61 -12.71 -17.70 10.52
C GLU A 61 -12.00 -17.22 9.25
N ILE A 62 -11.78 -15.91 9.10
CA ILE A 62 -11.01 -15.38 7.97
C ILE A 62 -9.57 -15.88 8.06
N LYS A 63 -9.11 -16.59 7.02
CA LYS A 63 -7.78 -17.20 7.00
C LYS A 63 -6.69 -16.25 6.51
N GLY A 64 -7.04 -15.27 5.68
CA GLY A 64 -6.10 -14.28 5.15
C GLY A 64 -6.79 -13.03 4.60
N PHE A 65 -5.99 -12.01 4.35
CA PHE A 65 -6.40 -10.75 3.74
C PHE A 65 -5.46 -10.45 2.58
N CYS A 66 -5.94 -9.73 1.57
CA CYS A 66 -5.04 -9.19 0.55
C CYS A 66 -4.17 -8.08 1.19
N THR A 67 -2.85 -8.24 1.10
CA THR A 67 -1.86 -7.28 1.62
C THR A 67 -1.01 -6.66 0.51
N GLY A 68 -1.36 -6.91 -0.76
CA GLY A 68 -0.53 -6.56 -1.92
C GLY A 68 -0.14 -5.09 -2.00
N CYS A 69 -0.97 -4.15 -1.55
CA CYS A 69 -0.61 -2.73 -1.55
C CYS A 69 0.57 -2.39 -0.61
N PHE A 70 0.84 -3.26 0.38
CA PHE A 70 1.90 -3.13 1.39
C PHE A 70 3.09 -4.04 1.11
N THR A 71 2.90 -5.15 0.41
CA THR A 71 3.93 -6.17 0.14
C THR A 71 4.38 -6.23 -1.31
N GLY A 72 3.56 -5.75 -2.25
CA GLY A 72 3.69 -6.01 -3.68
C GLY A 72 3.25 -7.41 -4.10
N GLU A 73 2.82 -8.27 -3.15
CA GLU A 73 2.40 -9.65 -3.41
C GLU A 73 0.88 -9.76 -3.45
N TYR A 74 0.36 -10.18 -4.59
CA TYR A 74 -1.09 -10.25 -4.84
C TYR A 74 -1.57 -11.70 -4.94
N PRO A 75 -2.80 -12.01 -4.48
CA PRO A 75 -3.35 -13.36 -4.50
C PRO A 75 -3.70 -13.89 -5.89
N THR A 76 -3.73 -13.04 -6.92
CA THR A 76 -4.04 -13.43 -8.30
C THR A 76 -2.79 -13.35 -9.20
N ALA A 77 -2.64 -14.31 -10.13
CA ALA A 77 -1.47 -14.41 -10.99
C ALA A 77 -1.39 -13.30 -12.06
N ASP A 78 -2.54 -12.72 -12.41
CA ASP A 78 -2.72 -11.66 -13.41
C ASP A 78 -2.58 -10.24 -12.82
N ALA A 79 -2.30 -10.12 -11.52
CA ALA A 79 -2.24 -8.83 -10.83
C ALA A 79 -1.21 -7.88 -11.44
N VAL A 80 -0.04 -8.39 -11.85
CA VAL A 80 1.03 -7.57 -12.43
C VAL A 80 0.59 -6.93 -13.75
N GLU A 81 -0.03 -7.71 -14.64
CA GLU A 81 -0.55 -7.21 -15.92
C GLU A 81 -1.59 -6.10 -15.72
N HIS A 82 -2.49 -6.29 -14.75
CA HIS A 82 -3.50 -5.27 -14.41
C HIS A 82 -2.86 -4.01 -13.82
N ILE A 83 -1.85 -4.14 -12.97
CA ILE A 83 -1.12 -3.01 -12.38
C ILE A 83 -0.44 -2.18 -13.47
N ASP A 84 0.19 -2.82 -14.44
CA ASP A 84 0.86 -2.14 -15.56
C ASP A 84 -0.14 -1.39 -16.43
N ALA A 85 -1.27 -2.04 -16.78
CA ALA A 85 -2.34 -1.42 -17.55
C ALA A 85 -2.93 -0.19 -16.83
N LEU A 86 -3.25 -0.33 -15.54
CA LEU A 86 -3.77 0.77 -14.71
C LEU A 86 -2.77 1.92 -14.58
N SER A 87 -1.48 1.61 -14.46
CA SER A 87 -0.44 2.63 -14.33
C SER A 87 -0.28 3.42 -15.63
N ALA A 88 -0.35 2.75 -16.79
CA ALA A 88 -0.30 3.41 -18.10
C ALA A 88 -1.52 4.31 -18.33
N GLU A 89 -2.72 3.82 -18.01
CA GLU A 89 -3.96 4.60 -18.13
C GLU A 89 -3.90 5.87 -17.26
N ARG A 90 -3.52 5.72 -15.99
CA ARG A 90 -3.40 6.85 -15.05
C ARG A 90 -2.32 7.86 -15.42
N ALA A 91 -1.22 7.42 -16.03
CA ALA A 91 -0.20 8.34 -16.54
C ALA A 91 -0.77 9.17 -17.71
N SER A 92 -1.47 8.52 -18.64
CA SER A 92 -2.06 9.20 -19.81
C SER A 92 -3.20 10.16 -19.47
N ALA A 93 -3.94 9.91 -18.39
CA ALA A 93 -5.06 10.75 -17.96
C ALA A 93 -4.61 12.02 -17.21
N ARG A 94 -3.31 12.15 -16.90
CA ARG A 94 -2.73 13.26 -16.14
C ARG A 94 -1.94 14.25 -17.00
N ASP A 95 -1.75 13.94 -18.29
CA ASP A 95 -1.23 14.85 -19.32
C ASP A 95 -2.37 15.63 -20.00
#